data_AF-A0A3D2DR49-F1
#
_entry.id   AF-A0A3D2DR49-F1
#
_cell.length_a   1.000
_cell.length_b   1.000
_cell.length_c   1.000
_cell.angle_alpha   90.00
_cell.angle_beta   90.00
_cell.angle_gamma   90.00
#
_symmetry.space_group_name_H-M   'P 1'
#
loop_
_entity.id
_entity.type
_entity.pdbx_description
1 polymer ?
#
loop_
_entity_poly.entity_id
_entity_poly.type
_entity_poly.pdbx_seq_one_letter_code
_entity_poly.pdbx_strand_id
1 'polypeptide(L)'
;MGDARYNMGNSLMIVCSKLGLHFTACTAKEYFPDEALVNQCKEWAAQSGGSVTLTEDVEEGTKGAEVLYTDVWVSMGEPDEVWNERIKALLPYQINKKVMDNADKKAIFMHCLPAFHDLKTTIGKQIHDKFGLDEMEVTDEVFESEQSVVFDEAENRMHTIKAVMAATLGAY
;
A
#
# COMPACT_ATOMS: atom_id res chain seq x y z
N MET A 1 1.44 -2.26 -3.34
CA MET A 1 0.62 -3.07 -4.26
C MET A 1 -0.81 -2.55 -4.20
N GLY A 2 -1.63 -2.77 -5.23
CA GLY A 2 -2.98 -2.17 -5.30
C GLY A 2 -3.01 -0.81 -6.00
N ASP A 3 -3.96 0.07 -5.67
CA ASP A 3 -4.08 1.37 -6.34
C ASP A 3 -2.96 2.34 -5.89
N ALA A 4 -2.05 2.68 -6.80
CA ALA A 4 -0.91 3.56 -6.49
C ALA A 4 -1.15 5.03 -6.86
N ARG A 5 -2.32 5.39 -7.41
CA ARG A 5 -2.61 6.76 -7.89
C ARG A 5 -2.96 7.75 -6.80
N TYR A 6 -3.48 7.26 -5.69
CA TYR A 6 -4.03 8.12 -4.65
C TYR A 6 -2.97 8.53 -3.63
N ASN A 7 -3.43 9.24 -2.61
CA ASN A 7 -2.61 9.84 -1.56
C ASN A 7 -1.54 8.91 -0.98
N MET A 8 -1.85 7.65 -0.70
CA MET A 8 -0.91 6.70 -0.10
C MET A 8 0.22 6.32 -1.07
N GLY A 9 -0.12 5.86 -2.28
CA GLY A 9 0.88 5.53 -3.30
C GLY A 9 1.77 6.73 -3.65
N ASN A 10 1.16 7.91 -3.82
CA ASN A 10 1.89 9.15 -4.10
C ASN A 10 2.82 9.55 -2.94
N SER A 11 2.32 9.54 -1.70
CA SER A 11 3.11 9.98 -0.53
C SER A 11 4.25 9.01 -0.24
N LEU A 12 4.03 7.70 -0.38
CA LEU A 12 5.08 6.68 -0.26
C LEU A 12 6.15 6.87 -1.34
N MET A 13 5.76 7.09 -2.59
CA MET A 13 6.71 7.36 -3.67
C MET A 13 7.55 8.61 -3.38
N ILE A 14 6.93 9.69 -2.92
CA ILE A 14 7.60 10.94 -2.59
C ILE A 14 8.62 10.75 -1.44
N VAL A 15 8.21 10.12 -0.34
CA VAL A 15 9.09 9.95 0.83
C VAL A 15 10.26 9.03 0.50
N CYS A 16 10.02 7.92 -0.20
CA CYS A 16 11.08 7.01 -0.61
C CYS A 16 12.10 7.70 -1.52
N SER A 17 11.61 8.46 -2.50
CA SER A 17 12.47 9.21 -3.41
C SER A 17 13.31 10.28 -2.71
N LYS A 18 12.81 10.90 -1.64
CA LYS A 18 13.55 11.91 -0.88
C LYS A 18 14.55 11.32 0.12
N LEU A 19 14.28 10.13 0.65
CA LEU A 19 15.09 9.51 1.71
C LEU A 19 16.09 8.46 1.19
N GLY A 20 16.17 8.23 -0.12
CA GLY A 20 17.11 7.28 -0.71
C GLY A 20 16.63 5.82 -0.66
N LEU A 21 15.32 5.62 -0.56
CA LEU A 21 14.70 4.29 -0.57
C LEU A 21 14.32 3.87 -2.00
N HIS A 22 14.19 2.57 -2.21
CA HIS A 22 13.75 1.98 -3.47
C HIS A 22 12.23 1.76 -3.44
N PHE A 23 11.49 2.54 -4.23
CA PHE A 23 10.03 2.42 -4.35
C PHE A 23 9.64 1.64 -5.60
N THR A 24 8.72 0.69 -5.44
CA THR A 24 8.12 -0.06 -6.53
C THR A 24 6.59 0.05 -6.46
N ALA A 25 5.97 0.69 -7.45
CA ALA A 25 4.54 0.55 -7.66
C ALA A 25 4.30 -0.72 -8.50
N CYS A 26 3.84 -1.76 -7.83
CA CYS A 26 3.40 -3.01 -8.45
C CYS A 26 1.87 -3.02 -8.52
N THR A 27 1.32 -2.76 -9.71
CA THR A 27 -0.12 -2.60 -9.96
C THR A 27 -0.42 -2.60 -11.47
N ALA A 28 -1.69 -2.67 -11.87
CA ALA A 28 -2.07 -2.57 -13.29
C ALA A 28 -1.84 -1.15 -13.83
N LYS A 29 -1.53 -1.04 -15.12
CA LYS A 29 -1.06 0.21 -15.75
C LYS A 29 -1.96 1.42 -15.51
N GLU A 30 -3.28 1.23 -15.51
CA GLU A 30 -4.26 2.29 -15.28
C GLU A 30 -4.28 2.81 -13.82
N TYR A 31 -3.60 2.12 -12.90
CA TYR A 31 -3.45 2.45 -11.48
C TYR A 31 -2.04 2.90 -11.09
N PHE A 32 -1.16 3.18 -12.07
CA PHE A 32 0.12 3.83 -11.80
C PHE A 32 -0.05 5.31 -11.40
N PRO A 33 0.85 5.85 -10.55
CA PRO A 33 0.84 7.27 -10.20
C PRO A 33 0.92 8.18 -11.43
N ASP A 34 0.48 9.43 -11.27
CA ASP A 34 0.57 10.46 -12.31
C ASP A 34 2.00 10.60 -12.86
N GLU A 35 2.14 10.66 -14.18
CA GLU A 35 3.44 10.62 -14.85
C GLU A 35 4.33 11.82 -14.48
N ALA A 36 3.75 13.02 -14.30
CA ALA A 36 4.53 14.19 -13.90
C ALA A 36 5.09 14.01 -12.49
N LEU A 37 4.30 13.43 -11.57
CA LEU A 37 4.77 13.11 -10.23
C LEU A 37 5.84 12.01 -10.23
N VAL A 38 5.68 10.96 -11.05
CA VAL A 38 6.70 9.90 -11.22
C VAL A 38 8.02 10.48 -11.69
N ASN A 39 7.99 11.35 -12.70
CA ASN A 39 9.20 11.99 -13.23
C ASN A 39 9.89 12.85 -12.18
N GLN A 40 9.12 13.65 -11.42
CA GLN A 40 9.66 14.43 -10.31
C GLN A 40 10.29 13.56 -9.22
N CYS A 41 9.67 12.42 -8.91
CA CYS A 41 10.19 11.48 -7.91
C CYS A 41 11.46 10.76 -8.39
N LYS A 42 11.56 10.42 -9.68
CA LYS A 42 12.80 9.88 -10.28
C LYS A 42 13.96 10.85 -10.16
N GLU A 43 13.74 12.16 -10.34
CA GLU A 43 14.77 13.19 -10.14
C GLU A 43 15.26 13.25 -8.69
N TRP A 44 14.34 13.17 -7.71
CA TRP A 44 14.71 13.14 -6.28
C TRP A 44 15.44 11.85 -5.91
N ALA A 45 14.96 10.70 -6.41
CA ALA A 45 15.56 9.40 -6.17
C ALA A 45 17.00 9.33 -6.68
N ALA A 46 17.28 9.89 -7.86
CA ALA A 46 18.63 9.98 -8.41
C ALA A 46 19.59 10.80 -7.52
N GLN A 47 19.08 11.80 -6.80
CA GLN A 47 19.88 12.63 -5.88
C GLN A 47 20.10 11.95 -4.53
N SER A 48 19.11 11.19 -4.03
CA SER A 48 19.14 10.55 -2.72
C SER A 48 19.76 9.15 -2.72
N GLY A 49 19.97 8.55 -3.88
CA GLY A 49 20.46 7.17 -4.04
C GLY A 49 19.36 6.11 -4.10
N GLY A 50 18.09 6.52 -4.11
CA GLY A 50 16.93 5.65 -4.23
C GLY A 50 16.56 5.31 -5.68
N SER A 51 15.39 4.69 -5.87
CA SER A 51 14.82 4.43 -7.20
C SER A 51 13.29 4.44 -7.19
N VAL A 52 12.70 4.64 -8.37
CA VAL A 52 11.26 4.53 -8.62
C VAL A 52 11.03 3.58 -9.79
N THR A 53 10.39 2.45 -9.51
CA THR A 53 10.04 1.41 -10.49
C THR A 53 8.52 1.28 -10.58
N LEU A 54 8.00 1.14 -11.80
CA LEU A 54 6.60 0.81 -12.06
C LEU A 54 6.57 -0.53 -12.79
N THR A 55 5.79 -1.50 -12.31
CA THR A 55 5.66 -2.82 -12.96
C THR A 55 4.26 -3.40 -12.75
N GLU A 56 3.79 -4.18 -13.70
CA GLU A 56 2.54 -4.96 -13.61
C GLU A 56 2.83 -6.42 -13.18
N ASP A 57 4.10 -6.81 -13.10
CA ASP A 57 4.51 -8.16 -12.70
C ASP A 57 4.68 -8.23 -11.18
N VAL A 58 3.83 -9.05 -10.54
CA VAL A 58 3.85 -9.28 -9.08
C VAL A 58 5.12 -9.98 -8.63
N GLU A 59 5.61 -10.96 -9.39
CA GLU A 59 6.80 -11.72 -9.02
C GLU A 59 8.05 -10.85 -9.17
N GLU A 60 8.15 -10.04 -10.22
CA GLU A 60 9.22 -9.05 -10.36
C GLU A 60 9.14 -7.97 -9.28
N GLY A 61 7.95 -7.37 -9.09
CA GLY A 61 7.76 -6.21 -8.25
C GLY A 61 7.96 -6.46 -6.76
N THR A 62 7.78 -7.71 -6.31
CA THR A 62 7.92 -8.09 -4.90
C THR A 62 9.22 -8.78 -4.57
N LYS A 63 10.02 -9.18 -5.56
CA LYS A 63 11.24 -9.94 -5.34
C LYS A 63 12.27 -9.16 -4.51
N GLY A 64 12.60 -9.70 -3.34
CA GLY A 64 13.58 -9.09 -2.44
C GLY A 64 13.10 -7.79 -1.78
N ALA A 65 11.80 -7.47 -1.85
CA ALA A 65 11.24 -6.35 -1.12
C ALA A 65 11.34 -6.60 0.39
N GLU A 66 11.80 -5.60 1.15
CA GLU A 66 11.88 -5.66 2.63
C GLU A 66 10.56 -5.22 3.29
N VAL A 67 9.73 -4.50 2.56
CA VAL A 67 8.42 -4.03 3.00
C VAL A 67 7.41 -4.23 1.88
N LEU A 68 6.32 -4.93 2.17
CA LEU A 68 5.15 -5.01 1.29
C LEU A 68 4.03 -4.17 1.89
N TYR A 69 3.60 -3.16 1.14
CA TYR A 69 2.58 -2.21 1.56
C TYR A 69 1.39 -2.26 0.60
N THR A 70 0.17 -2.31 1.13
CA THR A 70 -1.07 -2.10 0.36
C THR A 70 -2.02 -1.17 1.13
N ASP A 71 -3.05 -0.69 0.44
CA ASP A 71 -4.18 0.04 1.01
C ASP A 71 -5.47 -0.53 0.41
N VAL A 72 -6.62 -0.13 0.98
CA VAL A 72 -7.92 -0.46 0.42
C VAL A 72 -8.02 0.03 -1.02
N TRP A 73 -8.53 -0.84 -1.89
CA TRP A 73 -8.63 -0.52 -3.31
C TRP A 73 -9.77 0.45 -3.61
N VAL A 74 -10.85 0.36 -2.83
CA VAL A 74 -12.09 1.08 -3.07
C VAL A 74 -12.37 2.07 -1.95
N SER A 75 -12.87 3.25 -2.32
CA SER A 75 -13.25 4.27 -1.36
C SER A 75 -14.73 4.15 -0.99
N MET A 76 -15.05 4.40 0.28
CA MET A 76 -16.43 4.47 0.74
C MET A 76 -17.18 5.57 -0.02
N GLY A 77 -18.28 5.20 -0.67
CA GLY A 77 -19.14 6.12 -1.43
C GLY A 77 -18.91 6.13 -2.95
N GLU A 78 -17.91 5.41 -3.46
CA GLU A 78 -17.79 5.18 -4.91
C GLU A 78 -18.92 4.23 -5.40
N PRO A 79 -19.39 4.38 -6.66
CA PRO A 79 -20.41 3.49 -7.23
C PRO A 79 -19.97 2.02 -7.31
N ASP A 80 -20.92 1.09 -7.20
CA ASP A 80 -20.67 -0.36 -7.26
C ASP A 80 -20.02 -0.79 -8.61
N GLU A 81 -20.26 -0.06 -9.70
CA GLU A 81 -19.62 -0.30 -10.99
C GLU A 81 -18.11 -0.02 -10.93
N VAL A 82 -17.71 1.05 -10.24
CA VAL A 82 -16.30 1.42 -10.04
C VAL A 82 -15.60 0.39 -9.16
N TRP A 83 -16.30 -0.13 -8.15
CA TRP A 83 -15.78 -1.20 -7.30
C TRP A 83 -15.53 -2.47 -8.10
N ASN A 84 -16.48 -2.90 -8.93
CA ASN A 84 -16.33 -4.10 -9.76
C ASN A 84 -15.11 -4.02 -10.70
N GLU A 85 -14.95 -2.91 -11.41
CA GLU A 85 -13.83 -2.71 -12.33
C GLU A 85 -12.50 -2.75 -11.58
N ARG A 86 -12.43 -2.01 -10.47
CA ARG A 86 -11.20 -1.85 -9.71
C ARG A 86 -10.81 -3.13 -8.96
N ILE A 87 -11.76 -3.80 -8.31
CA ILE A 87 -11.53 -5.09 -7.66
C ILE A 87 -11.00 -6.09 -8.69
N LYS A 88 -11.63 -6.20 -9.86
CA LYS A 88 -11.18 -7.15 -10.89
C LYS A 88 -9.76 -6.86 -11.37
N ALA A 89 -9.41 -5.59 -11.55
CA ALA A 89 -8.08 -5.19 -11.99
C ALA A 89 -7.00 -5.36 -10.91
N LEU A 90 -7.36 -5.16 -9.64
CA LEU A 90 -6.41 -5.16 -8.52
C LEU A 90 -6.31 -6.49 -7.78
N LEU A 91 -7.26 -7.40 -7.94
CA LEU A 91 -7.25 -8.73 -7.31
C LEU A 91 -5.94 -9.51 -7.52
N PRO A 92 -5.28 -9.48 -8.71
CA PRO A 92 -3.97 -10.12 -8.89
C PRO A 92 -2.87 -9.58 -7.97
N TYR A 93 -3.04 -8.39 -7.40
CA TYR A 93 -2.08 -7.69 -6.55
C TYR A 93 -2.41 -7.78 -5.05
N GLN A 94 -3.37 -8.64 -4.66
CA GLN A 94 -3.64 -8.94 -3.25
C GLN A 94 -2.36 -9.41 -2.55
N ILE A 95 -2.05 -8.79 -1.41
CA ILE A 95 -0.97 -9.28 -0.56
C ILE A 95 -1.46 -10.54 0.15
N ASN A 96 -0.95 -11.68 -0.29
CA ASN A 96 -1.22 -12.99 0.29
C ASN A 96 0.10 -13.71 0.57
N LYS A 97 0.00 -14.92 1.14
CA LYS A 97 1.19 -15.71 1.47
C LYS A 97 2.14 -15.95 0.29
N LYS A 98 1.64 -16.17 -0.93
CA LYS A 98 2.50 -16.33 -2.12
C LYS A 98 3.33 -15.08 -2.38
N VAL A 99 2.73 -13.90 -2.23
CA VAL A 99 3.40 -12.60 -2.41
C VAL A 99 4.46 -12.39 -1.33
N MET A 100 4.12 -12.65 -0.07
CA MET A 100 5.07 -12.57 1.05
C MET A 100 6.24 -13.54 0.89
N ASP A 101 5.99 -14.76 0.40
CA ASP A 101 7.03 -15.79 0.19
C ASP A 101 8.01 -15.43 -0.95
N ASN A 102 7.61 -14.55 -1.89
CA ASN A 102 8.49 -14.06 -2.96
C ASN A 102 9.35 -12.86 -2.53
N ALA A 103 8.97 -12.19 -1.45
CA ALA A 103 9.70 -11.06 -0.88
C ALA A 103 10.96 -11.51 -0.12
N ASP A 104 11.66 -10.56 0.52
CA ASP A 104 12.75 -10.93 1.43
C ASP A 104 12.22 -11.82 2.57
N LYS A 105 13.06 -12.73 3.08
CA LYS A 105 12.67 -13.63 4.18
C LYS A 105 12.33 -12.89 5.48
N LYS A 106 12.82 -11.66 5.63
CA LYS A 106 12.53 -10.77 6.77
C LYS A 106 11.57 -9.65 6.38
N ALA A 107 10.91 -9.76 5.22
CA ALA A 107 9.96 -8.75 4.79
C ALA A 107 8.86 -8.58 5.81
N ILE A 108 8.45 -7.33 6.02
CA ILE A 108 7.30 -6.98 6.85
C ILE A 108 6.13 -6.55 5.97
N PHE A 109 4.92 -6.77 6.47
CA PHE A 109 3.69 -6.30 5.89
C PHE A 109 3.22 -5.01 6.61
N MET A 110 2.86 -4.00 5.83
CA MET A 110 2.37 -2.70 6.28
C MET A 110 1.05 -2.32 5.59
N HIS A 111 0.22 -1.56 6.30
CA HIS A 111 -1.10 -1.14 5.86
C HIS A 111 -1.60 0.05 6.70
N CYS A 112 -2.10 1.11 6.06
CA CYS A 112 -2.49 2.35 6.74
C CYS A 112 -3.73 2.24 7.65
N LEU A 113 -4.52 1.19 7.44
CA LEU A 113 -5.80 0.88 8.08
C LEU A 113 -6.93 1.87 7.75
N PRO A 114 -8.21 1.44 7.81
CA PRO A 114 -8.68 0.06 8.06
C PRO A 114 -8.37 -0.89 6.89
N ALA A 115 -8.29 -2.19 7.15
CA ALA A 115 -8.08 -3.22 6.14
C ALA A 115 -9.33 -4.14 6.02
N PHE A 116 -9.61 -4.61 4.82
CA PHE A 116 -10.62 -5.62 4.50
C PHE A 116 -9.97 -7.00 4.38
N HIS A 117 -9.56 -7.55 5.52
CA HIS A 117 -8.91 -8.86 5.61
C HIS A 117 -9.85 -9.97 6.09
N ASP A 118 -11.08 -9.66 6.53
CA ASP A 118 -12.06 -10.64 6.99
C ASP A 118 -13.53 -10.16 6.90
N LEU A 119 -14.46 -11.03 7.31
CA LEU A 119 -15.90 -10.78 7.38
C LEU A 119 -16.40 -10.28 8.74
N LYS A 120 -15.52 -9.87 9.66
CA LYS A 120 -15.92 -9.45 11.01
C LYS A 120 -16.44 -8.01 11.05
N THR A 121 -16.34 -7.27 9.95
CA THR A 121 -16.92 -5.93 9.80
C THR A 121 -18.21 -5.95 8.96
N THR A 122 -19.09 -4.97 9.17
CA THR A 122 -20.31 -4.82 8.36
C THR A 122 -19.98 -4.63 6.88
N ILE A 123 -18.93 -3.87 6.57
CA ILE A 123 -18.53 -3.59 5.19
C ILE A 123 -17.85 -4.82 4.57
N GLY A 124 -17.03 -5.57 5.31
CA GLY A 124 -16.47 -6.84 4.82
C GLY A 124 -17.55 -7.83 4.40
N LYS A 125 -18.62 -7.99 5.20
CA LYS A 125 -19.79 -8.81 4.81
C LYS A 125 -20.49 -8.29 3.56
N GLN A 126 -20.66 -6.98 3.42
CA GLN A 126 -21.26 -6.40 2.22
C GLN A 126 -20.39 -6.63 0.98
N ILE A 127 -19.06 -6.55 1.13
CA ILE A 127 -18.11 -6.88 0.05
C ILE A 127 -18.29 -8.34 -0.36
N HIS A 128 -18.39 -9.27 0.59
CA HIS A 128 -18.67 -10.67 0.31
C HIS A 128 -20.01 -10.86 -0.42
N ASP A 129 -21.09 -10.30 0.10
CA ASP A 129 -22.43 -10.46 -0.49
C ASP A 129 -22.50 -9.92 -1.93
N LYS A 130 -21.75 -8.86 -2.23
CA LYS A 130 -21.75 -8.20 -3.55
C LYS A 130 -20.74 -8.80 -4.54
N PHE A 131 -19.53 -9.10 -4.07
CA PHE A 131 -18.38 -9.43 -4.94
C PHE A 131 -17.82 -10.84 -4.71
N GLY A 132 -18.31 -11.56 -3.69
CA GLY A 132 -17.87 -12.91 -3.36
C GLY A 132 -16.46 -12.98 -2.78
N LEU A 133 -15.99 -11.88 -2.15
CA LEU A 133 -14.66 -11.80 -1.55
C LEU A 133 -14.74 -11.82 -0.03
N ASP A 134 -14.02 -12.76 0.57
CA ASP A 134 -13.85 -12.86 2.03
C ASP A 134 -12.79 -11.89 2.56
N GLU A 135 -11.80 -11.63 1.71
CA GLU A 135 -10.60 -10.85 1.97
C GLU A 135 -10.28 -10.08 0.67
N MET A 136 -9.89 -8.81 0.77
CA MET A 136 -9.73 -7.94 -0.40
C MET A 136 -8.26 -7.61 -0.68
N GLU A 137 -7.70 -6.53 -0.12
CA GLU A 137 -6.33 -6.12 -0.44
C GLU A 137 -5.24 -6.96 0.23
N VAL A 138 -5.59 -7.64 1.31
CA VAL A 138 -4.71 -8.54 2.07
C VAL A 138 -5.50 -9.71 2.64
N THR A 139 -4.89 -10.89 2.72
CA THR A 139 -5.49 -12.07 3.36
C THR A 139 -5.35 -12.02 4.88
N ASP A 140 -6.30 -12.60 5.63
CA ASP A 140 -6.27 -12.69 7.11
C ASP A 140 -4.98 -13.35 7.59
N GLU A 141 -4.51 -14.39 6.88
CA GLU A 141 -3.25 -15.08 7.18
C GLU A 141 -2.06 -14.13 7.21
N VAL A 142 -1.98 -13.15 6.31
CA VAL A 142 -0.87 -12.18 6.29
C VAL A 142 -1.10 -11.09 7.32
N PHE A 143 -2.34 -10.59 7.41
CA PHE A 143 -2.70 -9.51 8.33
C PHE A 143 -2.44 -9.87 9.79
N GLU A 144 -2.73 -11.12 10.19
CA GLU A 144 -2.54 -11.65 11.55
C GLU A 144 -1.18 -12.35 11.75
N SER A 145 -0.30 -12.34 10.73
CA SER A 145 1.02 -12.98 10.81
C SER A 145 2.03 -12.20 11.66
N GLU A 146 3.10 -12.87 12.09
CA GLU A 146 4.26 -12.22 12.74
C GLU A 146 4.99 -11.20 11.85
N GLN A 147 4.78 -11.25 10.52
CA GLN A 147 5.36 -10.29 9.58
C GLN A 147 4.53 -8.99 9.51
N SER A 148 3.30 -8.99 10.03
CA SER A 148 2.43 -7.83 10.07
C SER A 148 2.84 -6.86 11.17
N VAL A 149 3.12 -5.62 10.80
CA VAL A 149 3.46 -4.54 11.76
C VAL A 149 2.41 -3.42 11.76
N VAL A 150 1.20 -3.71 11.26
CA VAL A 150 0.14 -2.70 11.03
C VAL A 150 -0.27 -1.95 12.29
N PHE A 151 -0.19 -2.58 13.47
CA PHE A 151 -0.52 -1.93 14.74
C PHE A 151 0.61 -1.05 15.26
N ASP A 152 1.87 -1.45 15.07
CA ASP A 152 3.03 -0.60 15.37
C ASP A 152 3.04 0.63 14.44
N GLU A 153 2.75 0.42 13.16
CA GLU A 153 2.54 1.50 12.18
C GLU A 153 1.43 2.46 12.64
N ALA A 154 0.28 1.92 13.05
CA ALA A 154 -0.85 2.71 13.52
C ALA A 154 -0.52 3.54 14.77
N GLU A 155 0.20 2.95 15.75
CA GLU A 155 0.68 3.67 16.94
C GLU A 155 1.64 4.80 16.57
N ASN A 156 2.58 4.54 15.65
CA ASN A 156 3.59 5.50 15.20
C ASN A 156 2.99 6.76 14.54
N ARG A 157 1.73 6.73 14.09
CA ARG A 157 1.00 7.93 13.67
C ARG A 157 0.89 8.98 14.78
N MET A 158 0.66 8.57 16.03
CA MET A 158 0.57 9.51 17.16
C MET A 158 1.91 10.20 17.40
N HIS A 159 3.01 9.44 17.32
CA HIS A 159 4.36 9.96 17.56
C HIS A 159 4.82 10.92 16.47
N THR A 160 4.57 10.59 15.20
CA THR A 160 4.94 11.44 14.06
C THR A 160 4.12 12.73 14.02
N ILE A 161 2.80 12.67 14.28
CA ILE A 161 1.96 13.87 14.40
C ILE A 161 2.44 14.77 15.55
N LYS A 162 2.77 14.18 16.70
CA LYS A 162 3.34 14.91 17.84
C LYS A 162 4.65 15.63 17.46
N ALA A 163 5.53 14.96 16.73
CA ALA A 163 6.78 15.57 16.26
C ALA A 163 6.52 16.78 15.34
N VAL A 164 5.58 16.66 14.40
CA VAL A 164 5.20 17.77 13.51
C VAL A 164 4.65 18.96 14.32
N MET A 165 3.75 18.71 15.26
CA MET A 165 3.19 19.77 16.13
C MET A 165 4.27 20.43 16.98
N ALA A 166 5.16 19.64 17.59
CA ALA A 166 6.25 20.16 18.41
C ALA A 166 7.25 21.01 17.60
N ALA A 167 7.56 20.59 16.37
CA ALA A 167 8.49 21.33 15.51
C ALA A 167 7.91 22.65 14.98
N THR A 168 6.60 22.72 14.76
CA THR A 168 5.96 23.87 14.10
C THR A 168 5.22 24.83 15.04
N LEU A 169 4.71 24.32 16.17
CA LEU A 169 3.90 25.07 17.14
C LEU A 169 4.46 24.99 18.57
N GLY A 170 5.58 24.30 18.80
CA GLY A 170 6.23 24.23 20.10
C GLY A 170 6.81 25.58 20.50
N ALA A 171 6.55 26.01 21.73
CA ALA A 171 7.27 27.13 22.33
C ALA A 171 8.66 26.62 22.77
N TYR A 172 9.71 27.11 22.09
CA TYR A 172 11.11 26.89 22.47
C TYR A 172 11.61 28.07 23.30
#